data_AF-A0A359LQV6-F1
#
_entry.id   AF-A0A359LQV6-F1
#
_cell.length_a   1.000
_cell.length_b   1.000
_cell.length_c   1.000
_cell.angle_alpha   90.00
_cell.angle_beta   90.00
_cell.angle_gamma   90.00
#
_symmetry.space_group_name_H-M   'P 1'
#
loop_
_entity.id
_entity.type
_entity.pdbx_description
1 polymer ?
#
loop_
_entity_poly.entity_id
_entity_poly.type
_entity_poly.pdbx_seq_one_letter_code
_entity_poly.pdbx_strand_id
1 'polypeptide(L)' 'RFGVEAVEMIAAGQFGRMAALRASEIVPVPLAEAVDGIRLVPPDGELVRSARALGISFGDETRTVYNL' A
#
# COMPACT_ATOMS: atom_id res chain seq x y z
N ARG A 1 -9.11 8.91 -10.91
CA ARG A 1 -8.13 8.64 -11.98
C ARG A 1 -7.83 7.14 -12.12
N PHE A 2 -7.41 6.43 -11.07
CA PHE A 2 -7.15 4.97 -11.14
C PHE A 2 -8.30 4.11 -11.69
N GLY A 3 -9.54 4.40 -11.27
CA GLY A 3 -10.71 3.65 -11.76
C GLY A 3 -10.96 3.81 -13.26
N VAL A 4 -10.62 4.97 -13.84
CA VAL A 4 -10.76 5.20 -15.29
C VAL A 4 -9.78 4.31 -16.04
N GLU A 5 -8.50 4.34 -15.64
CA GLU A 5 -7.47 3.45 -16.19
C GLU A 5 -7.87 1.97 -16.08
N ALA A 6 -8.43 1.56 -14.93
CA ALA A 6 -8.87 0.19 -14.72
C ALA A 6 -9.97 -0.22 -15.70
N VAL A 7 -10.93 0.66 -15.98
CA VAL A 7 -12.00 0.42 -16.96
C VAL A 7 -11.44 0.39 -18.39
N GLU A 8 -10.53 1.30 -18.74
CA GLU A 8 -9.87 1.31 -20.05
C GLU A 8 -9.03 0.03 -20.28
N MET A 9 -8.30 -0.45 -19.27
CA MET A 9 -7.59 -1.73 -19.35
C MET A 9 -8.54 -2.91 -19.59
N ILE A 10 -9.69 -2.96 -18.90
CA ILE A 10 -10.69 -4.02 -19.11
C ILE A 10 -11.25 -3.94 -20.54
N ALA A 11 -11.58 -2.74 -21.01
CA ALA A 11 -12.06 -2.52 -22.38
C ALA A 11 -11.02 -2.95 -23.44
N ALA A 12 -9.73 -2.78 -23.14
CA ALA A 12 -8.61 -3.22 -23.99
C ALA A 12 -8.22 -4.70 -23.81
N GLY A 13 -8.93 -5.47 -22.96
CA GLY A 13 -8.65 -6.89 -22.69
C GLY A 13 -7.38 -7.12 -21.86
N GLN A 14 -6.85 -6.10 -21.21
CA GLN A 14 -5.61 -6.14 -20.43
C GLN A 14 -5.85 -6.62 -18.98
N PHE A 15 -6.28 -7.86 -18.83
CA PHE A 15 -6.50 -8.48 -17.52
C PHE A 15 -5.17 -8.80 -16.81
N GLY A 16 -5.24 -9.00 -15.49
CA GLY A 16 -4.06 -9.33 -14.68
C GLY A 16 -3.11 -8.14 -14.44
N ARG A 17 -3.59 -6.92 -14.63
CA ARG A 17 -2.84 -5.67 -14.45
C ARG A 17 -3.46 -4.77 -13.39
N MET A 18 -2.63 -3.95 -12.76
CA MET A 18 -3.01 -2.94 -11.77
C MET A 18 -2.73 -1.55 -12.34
N ALA A 19 -3.63 -0.59 -12.07
CA ALA A 19 -3.36 0.81 -12.31
C ALA A 19 -2.47 1.36 -11.17
N ALA A 20 -1.22 1.71 -11.49
CA ALA A 20 -0.23 2.19 -10.51
C ALA A 20 0.12 3.66 -10.78
N LEU A 21 0.35 4.44 -9.72
CA LEU A 21 0.85 5.82 -9.84
C LEU A 21 2.38 5.79 -9.82
N ARG A 22 3.00 6.14 -10.93
CA ARG A 22 4.45 6.37 -11.03
C ARG A 22 4.67 7.86 -11.28
N ALA A 23 5.34 8.52 -10.33
CA ALA A 23 5.44 9.98 -10.26
C ALA A 23 4.06 10.66 -10.31
N SER A 24 3.65 11.18 -11.47
CA SER A 24 2.37 11.88 -11.66
C SER A 24 1.42 11.16 -12.62
N GLU A 25 1.86 10.05 -13.20
CA GLU A 25 1.16 9.29 -14.24
C GLU A 25 0.61 7.98 -13.70
N ILE A 26 -0.59 7.63 -14.16
CA ILE A 26 -1.19 6.34 -13.87
C ILE A 26 -0.84 5.43 -15.03
N VAL A 27 -0.23 4.29 -14.73
CA VAL A 27 0.27 3.35 -15.72
C VAL A 27 -0.18 1.92 -15.38
N PRO A 28 -0.44 1.09 -16.40
CA PRO A 28 -0.83 -0.30 -16.20
C PRO A 28 0.41 -1.18 -15.94
N VAL A 29 0.52 -1.76 -14.74
CA VAL A 29 1.62 -2.68 -14.37
C VAL A 29 1.11 -4.12 -14.21
N PRO A 30 1.89 -5.17 -14.54
CA PRO A 30 1.50 -6.54 -14.24
C PRO A 30 1.32 -6.75 -12.73
N LEU A 31 0.28 -7.48 -12.32
CA LEU A 31 0.08 -7.81 -10.91
C LEU A 31 1.25 -8.60 -10.33
N ALA A 32 1.88 -9.47 -11.12
CA ALA A 32 3.06 -10.24 -10.70
C ALA A 32 4.24 -9.34 -10.32
N GLU A 33 4.49 -8.26 -11.06
CA GLU A 33 5.53 -7.28 -10.73
C GLU A 33 5.15 -6.49 -9.46
N ALA A 34 3.87 -6.15 -9.31
CA ALA A 34 3.38 -5.36 -8.18
C ALA A 34 3.54 -6.07 -6.83
N VAL A 35 3.51 -7.41 -6.81
CA VAL A 35 3.64 -8.21 -5.57
C VAL A 35 5.07 -8.67 -5.27
N ASP A 36 6.00 -8.52 -6.22
CA ASP A 36 7.39 -8.98 -6.09
C ASP A 36 8.18 -8.18 -5.04
N GLY A 37 7.82 -6.90 -4.84
CA GLY A 37 8.45 -6.01 -3.87
C GLY A 37 7.42 -5.29 -3.01
N ILE A 38 6.95 -5.93 -1.93
CA ILE A 38 6.01 -5.28 -1.00
C ILE A 38 6.76 -4.20 -0.23
N ARG A 39 6.35 -2.94 -0.43
CA ARG A 39 6.89 -1.81 0.33
C ARG A 39 6.28 -1.77 1.72
N LEU A 40 6.93 -2.43 2.66
CA LEU A 40 6.55 -2.42 4.07
C LEU A 40 7.03 -1.13 4.75
N VAL A 41 6.27 -0.69 5.75
CA VAL A 41 6.67 0.39 6.65
C VAL A 41 7.56 -0.22 7.75
N PRO A 42 8.80 0.26 7.95
CA PRO A 42 9.63 -0.20 9.05
C PRO A 42 9.02 0.24 10.39
N PRO A 43 8.64 -0.67 11.30
CA PRO A 43 7.99 -0.32 12.57
C PRO A 43 8.85 0.58 13.47
N ASP A 44 10.17 0.42 13.38
CA ASP A 44 11.15 1.21 14.13
C ASP A 44 11.72 2.38 13.31
N GLY A 45 11.15 2.69 12.14
CA GLY A 45 11.59 3.78 11.28
C GLY A 45 11.38 5.15 11.93
N GLU A 46 12.20 6.13 11.55
CA GLU A 46 12.12 7.50 12.09
C GLU A 46 10.72 8.11 11.97
N LEU A 47 10.08 7.95 10.80
CA LEU A 47 8.71 8.40 10.57
C LEU A 47 7.70 7.77 11.53
N VAL A 48 7.83 6.47 11.81
CA VAL A 48 6.94 5.77 12.73
C VAL A 48 7.18 6.26 14.17
N ARG A 49 8.45 6.47 14.57
CA ARG A 49 8.76 7.05 15.88
C ARG A 49 8.17 8.44 16.06
N SER A 50 8.31 9.32 15.07
CA SER A 50 7.71 10.65 15.08
C SER A 50 6.18 10.58 15.16
N ALA A 51 5.55 9.72 14.37
CA ALA A 51 4.11 9.52 14.40
C ALA A 51 3.62 9.02 15.78
N ARG A 52 4.32 8.05 16.40
CA ARG A 52 4.00 7.57 17.75
C ARG A 52 4.17 8.64 18.82
N ALA A 53 5.19 9.50 18.70
CA ALA A 53 5.36 10.63 19.63
C ALA A 53 4.19 11.63 19.57
N LEU A 54 3.48 11.69 18.44
CA LEU A 54 2.23 12.46 18.27
C LEU A 54 0.98 11.69 18.70
N GLY A 55 1.11 10.46 19.21
CA GLY A 55 0.00 9.61 19.62
C GLY A 55 -0.67 8.82 18.49
N ILE A 56 -0.07 8.74 17.30
CA ILE A 56 -0.60 7.93 16.19
C ILE A 56 -0.28 6.45 16.45
N SER A 57 -1.31 5.61 16.46
CA SER A 57 -1.16 4.16 16.59
C SER A 57 -1.10 3.47 15.22
N PHE A 58 -0.29 2.42 15.12
CA PHE A 58 -0.10 1.60 13.91
C PHE A 58 -0.74 0.21 14.05
N GLY A 59 -1.41 -0.08 15.17
CA GLY A 59 -2.13 -1.35 15.39
C GLY A 59 -1.22 -2.57 15.56
N ASP A 60 0.07 -2.37 15.86
CA ASP A 60 1.09 -3.40 16.05
C ASP A 60 1.45 -3.65 17.52
N GLU A 61 0.81 -2.90 18.42
CA GLU A 61 0.97 -3.06 19.86
C GLU A 61 0.24 -4.33 20.33
N THR A 62 1.00 -5.33 20.79
CA THR A 62 0.40 -6.55 21.34
C THR A 62 -0.26 -6.24 22.67
N ARG A 63 -1.59 -6.25 22.70
CA ARG A 63 -2.35 -6.07 23.94
C ARG A 63 -2.12 -7.28 24.84
N THR A 64 -1.21 -7.18 25.81
CA THR A 64 -1.20 -8.12 26.94
C THR A 64 -2.49 -7.89 27.71
N VAL A 65 -3.48 -8.74 27.49
CA VAL A 65 -4.65 -8.82 28.37
C VAL A 65 -4.12 -9.22 29.75
N TYR A 66 -4.15 -8.27 30.70
CA TYR A 66 -3.89 -8.57 32.09
C TYR A 66 -5.00 -9.50 32.58
N ASN A 67 -4.60 -10.72 32.94
CA ASN A 67 -5.38 -11.58 33.82
C ASN A 67 -5.16 -11.08 35.25
N LEU A 68 -6.15 -10.35 35.77
CA LEU A 68 -6.44 -10.18 37.20
C LEU A 68 -7.97 -10.23 37.36
#